data_AF-A0A357CFE6-F1
#
_entry.id   AF-A0A357CFE6-F1
#
_cell.length_a   1.000
_cell.length_b   1.000
_cell.length_c   1.000
_cell.angle_alpha   90.00
_cell.angle_beta   90.00
_cell.angle_gamma   90.00
#
_symmetry.space_group_name_H-M   'P 1'
#
loop_
_entity.id
_entity.type
_entity.pdbx_description
1 polymer ?
#
loop_
_entity_poly.entity_id
_entity_poly.type
_entity_poly.pdbx_seq_one_letter_code
_entity_poly.pdbx_strand_id
1 'polypeptide(L)'
;MSQYKVMVDDNFHYMEEDERRELGTFATLEEALAACRTLVDRWLADNHKPGMTGAELYSLYASFGEDPFILSGEGGPECSFSAWDYAKERAEALCRGS
;
A
#
# COMPACT_ATOMS: atom_id res chain seq x y z
N MET A 1 25.43 -2.49 -2.72
CA MET A 1 24.34 -1.99 -3.58
C MET A 1 23.27 -1.47 -2.63
N SER A 2 22.75 -0.28 -2.85
CA SER A 2 21.61 0.22 -2.07
C SER A 2 20.40 -0.68 -2.36
N GLN A 3 19.69 -1.08 -1.32
CA GLN A 3 18.52 -1.94 -1.42
C GLN A 3 17.31 -1.21 -0.84
N TYR A 4 16.13 -1.49 -1.38
CA TYR A 4 14.87 -0.92 -0.91
C TYR A 4 14.09 -2.03 -0.23
N LYS A 5 13.81 -1.84 1.06
CA LYS A 5 13.03 -2.80 1.84
C LYS A 5 11.59 -2.31 1.90
N VAL A 6 10.64 -3.13 1.48
CA VAL A 6 9.22 -2.85 1.62
C VAL A 6 8.73 -3.50 2.91
N MET A 7 8.24 -2.66 3.81
CA MET A 7 7.60 -3.06 5.05
C MET A 7 6.09 -2.84 4.91
N VAL A 8 5.31 -3.60 5.66
CA VAL A 8 3.85 -3.51 5.66
C VAL A 8 3.38 -3.45 7.10
N ASP A 9 2.62 -2.41 7.41
CA ASP A 9 1.83 -2.32 8.64
C ASP A 9 0.36 -2.69 8.33
N ASP A 10 -0.36 -3.24 9.30
CA ASP A 10 -1.80 -3.47 9.20
C ASP A 10 -2.55 -2.26 9.78
N ASN A 11 -3.45 -1.65 9.00
CA ASN A 11 -4.25 -0.51 9.45
C ASN A 11 -5.20 -0.85 10.62
N PHE A 12 -5.51 -2.13 10.86
CA PHE A 12 -6.46 -2.58 11.88
C PHE A 12 -5.83 -2.78 13.27
N HIS A 13 -4.56 -3.22 13.34
CA HIS A 13 -3.87 -3.55 14.60
C HIS A 13 -2.75 -2.57 14.97
N TYR A 14 -2.91 -1.27 14.72
CA TYR A 14 -1.89 -0.23 15.06
C TYR A 14 -1.44 -0.22 16.55
N MET A 15 -2.17 -0.88 17.46
CA MET A 15 -1.83 -0.99 18.89
C MET A 15 -1.11 -2.30 19.27
N GLU A 16 -0.88 -3.23 18.34
CA GLU A 16 -0.06 -4.43 18.54
C GLU A 16 1.23 -4.30 17.73
N GLU A 17 2.30 -3.79 18.36
CA GLU A 17 3.58 -3.39 17.74
C GLU A 17 4.34 -4.51 16.99
N ASP A 18 3.86 -5.76 17.03
CA ASP A 18 4.53 -6.96 16.50
C ASP A 18 4.08 -7.41 15.10
N GLU A 19 3.14 -6.73 14.43
CA GLU A 19 2.63 -7.17 13.11
C GLU A 19 3.37 -6.60 11.89
N ARG A 20 4.33 -5.67 12.07
CA ARG A 20 5.10 -5.13 10.94
C ARG A 20 5.87 -6.24 10.23
N ARG A 21 5.46 -6.54 9.01
CA ARG A 21 6.06 -7.62 8.21
C ARG A 21 6.89 -7.07 7.06
N GLU A 22 7.98 -7.76 6.73
CA GLU A 22 8.72 -7.51 5.50
C GLU A 22 7.95 -8.13 4.33
N LEU A 23 7.62 -7.32 3.32
CA LEU A 23 7.11 -7.83 2.04
C LEU A 23 8.25 -8.35 1.18
N GLY A 24 9.39 -7.66 1.21
CA GLY A 24 10.61 -8.08 0.52
C GLY A 24 11.64 -6.96 0.41
N THR A 25 12.77 -7.33 -0.18
CA THR A 25 13.88 -6.42 -0.47
C THR A 25 14.14 -6.38 -1.97
N PHE A 26 14.24 -5.18 -2.53
CA PHE A 26 14.31 -4.90 -3.97
C PHE A 26 15.59 -4.15 -4.33
N ALA A 27 16.07 -4.33 -5.56
CA ALA A 27 17.31 -3.72 -6.03
C ALA A 27 17.09 -2.25 -6.42
N THR A 28 15.88 -1.89 -6.84
CA THR A 28 15.54 -0.55 -7.31
C THR A 28 14.32 0.02 -6.60
N LEU A 29 14.23 1.36 -6.58
CA LEU A 29 13.05 2.05 -6.04
C LEU A 29 11.79 1.73 -6.85
N GLU A 30 11.94 1.56 -8.17
CA GLU A 30 10.83 1.24 -9.06
C GLU A 30 10.20 -0.12 -8.74
N GLU A 31 11.04 -1.14 -8.50
CA GLU A 31 10.57 -2.46 -8.09
C GLU A 31 9.86 -2.42 -6.73
N ALA A 32 10.41 -1.67 -5.76
CA ALA A 32 9.78 -1.50 -4.45
C ALA A 32 8.42 -0.77 -4.56
N LEU A 33 8.34 0.30 -5.37
CA LEU A 33 7.09 1.01 -5.64
C LEU A 33 6.05 0.11 -6.33
N ALA A 34 6.49 -0.70 -7.30
CA ALA A 34 5.61 -1.65 -7.97
C ALA A 34 5.05 -2.68 -6.99
N ALA A 35 5.86 -3.15 -6.04
CA ALA A 35 5.42 -4.06 -4.98
C ALA A 35 4.38 -3.42 -4.05
N CYS A 36 4.62 -2.19 -3.57
CA CYS A 36 3.65 -1.46 -2.75
C CYS A 36 2.31 -1.26 -3.49
N ARG A 37 2.37 -0.79 -4.73
CA ARG A 37 1.17 -0.55 -5.56
C ARG A 37 0.39 -1.83 -5.81
N THR A 38 1.08 -2.93 -6.12
CA THR A 38 0.46 -4.25 -6.35
C THR A 38 -0.30 -4.73 -5.11
N LEU A 39 0.27 -4.53 -3.92
CA LEU A 39 -0.38 -4.93 -2.67
C LEU A 39 -1.69 -4.16 -2.45
N VAL A 40 -1.64 -2.82 -2.58
CA VAL A 40 -2.81 -1.95 -2.46
C VAL A 40 -3.87 -2.27 -3.52
N ASP A 41 -3.47 -2.40 -4.79
CA ASP A 41 -4.38 -2.71 -5.89
C ASP A 41 -5.09 -4.04 -5.69
N ARG A 42 -4.37 -5.07 -5.23
CA ARG A 42 -4.95 -6.38 -4.93
C ARG A 42 -5.99 -6.28 -3.81
N TRP A 43 -5.64 -5.63 -2.71
CA TRP A 43 -6.56 -5.48 -1.58
C TRP A 43 -7.84 -4.73 -2.00
N LEU A 44 -7.70 -3.64 -2.77
CA LEU A 44 -8.84 -2.86 -3.26
C LEU A 44 -9.71 -3.68 -4.21
N ALA A 45 -9.11 -4.45 -5.13
CA ALA A 45 -9.84 -5.30 -6.05
C ALA A 45 -10.61 -6.42 -5.33
N ASP A 46 -9.99 -7.06 -4.34
CA ASP A 46 -10.60 -8.15 -3.57
C ASP A 46 -11.76 -7.66 -2.68
N ASN A 47 -11.75 -6.39 -2.27
CA ASN A 47 -12.77 -5.80 -1.40
C ASN A 47 -13.82 -4.94 -2.12
N HIS A 48 -13.58 -4.59 -3.39
CA HIS A 48 -14.53 -3.81 -4.18
C HIS A 48 -15.80 -4.61 -4.46
N LYS A 49 -16.96 -3.98 -4.25
CA LYS A 49 -18.29 -4.55 -4.56
C LYS A 49 -19.04 -3.65 -5.52
N PRO A 50 -19.83 -4.21 -6.47
CA PRO A 50 -20.67 -3.42 -7.36
C PRO A 50 -21.56 -2.45 -6.57
N GLY A 51 -21.59 -1.19 -6.99
CA GLY A 51 -22.36 -0.13 -6.35
C GLY A 51 -21.66 0.59 -5.19
N MET A 52 -20.44 0.18 -4.80
CA MET A 52 -19.63 0.98 -3.87
C MET A 52 -19.13 2.27 -4.53
N THR A 53 -19.06 3.33 -3.74
CA THR A 53 -18.34 4.54 -4.10
C THR A 53 -16.85 4.40 -3.79
N GLY A 54 -16.02 5.18 -4.49
CA GLY A 54 -14.58 5.21 -4.19
C GLY A 54 -14.28 5.64 -2.75
N ALA A 55 -15.12 6.50 -2.18
CA ALA A 55 -14.99 6.93 -0.78
C ALA A 55 -15.26 5.79 0.21
N GLU A 56 -16.27 4.95 -0.04
CA GLU A 56 -16.57 3.79 0.80
C GLU A 56 -15.45 2.74 0.72
N LEU A 57 -14.94 2.47 -0.48
CA LEU A 57 -13.83 1.52 -0.66
C LEU A 57 -12.54 2.05 -0.02
N TYR A 58 -12.23 3.33 -0.18
CA TYR A 58 -11.09 3.97 0.49
C TYR A 58 -11.24 3.94 2.01
N SER A 59 -12.43 4.24 2.54
CA SER A 59 -12.69 4.19 3.99
C SER A 59 -12.48 2.79 4.55
N LEU A 60 -12.85 1.74 3.79
CA LEU A 60 -12.60 0.36 4.18
C LEU A 60 -11.09 0.05 4.18
N TYR A 61 -10.36 0.49 3.15
CA TYR A 61 -8.91 0.34 3.09
C TYR A 61 -8.19 1.05 4.25
N ALA A 62 -8.57 2.28 4.58
CA ALA A 62 -7.97 3.01 5.69
C ALA A 62 -8.23 2.35 7.06
N SER A 63 -9.20 1.44 7.16
CA SER A 63 -9.56 0.75 8.40
C SER A 63 -9.00 -0.67 8.50
N PHE A 64 -8.83 -1.37 7.36
CA PHE A 64 -8.53 -2.81 7.31
C PHE A 64 -7.51 -3.18 6.21
N GLY A 65 -6.99 -2.19 5.52
CA GLY A 65 -6.03 -2.33 4.43
C GLY A 65 -4.61 -2.53 4.93
N GLU A 66 -3.78 -3.03 4.03
CA GLU A 66 -2.34 -3.15 4.25
C GLU A 66 -1.67 -1.83 3.88
N ASP A 67 -0.81 -1.29 4.74
CA ASP A 67 -0.07 -0.02 4.55
C ASP A 67 1.41 -0.29 4.22
N PRO A 68 1.75 -0.54 2.93
CA PRO A 68 3.13 -0.74 2.52
C PRO A 68 3.91 0.57 2.40
N PHE A 69 5.10 0.61 3.02
CA PHE A 69 6.04 1.72 2.90
C PHE A 69 7.46 1.25 2.58
N ILE A 70 8.28 2.16 2.03
CA ILE A 70 9.61 1.84 1.51
C ILE A 70 10.68 2.42 2.44
N LEU A 71 11.51 1.54 2.99
CA LEU A 71 12.75 1.90 3.65
C LEU A 71 13.88 1.92 2.62
N SER A 72 14.48 3.10 2.43
CA SER A 72 15.63 3.27 1.55
C SER A 72 16.89 2.82 2.28
N GLY A 73 17.66 1.90 1.68
CA GLY A 73 18.94 1.48 2.23
C GLY A 73 19.98 2.61 2.20
N GLU A 74 21.09 2.41 2.92
CA GLU A 74 22.13 3.43 3.06
C GLU A 74 22.56 4.02 1.70
N GLY A 75 22.51 5.35 1.59
CA GLY A 75 22.89 6.11 0.40
C GLY A 75 21.89 6.06 -0.76
N GLY A 76 20.74 5.39 -0.63
CA GLY A 76 19.66 5.41 -1.61
C GLY A 76 18.81 6.68 -1.52
N PRO A 77 18.19 7.16 -2.62
CA PRO A 77 17.22 8.25 -2.57
C PRO A 77 16.03 7.88 -1.68
N GLU A 78 15.61 8.82 -0.84
CA GLU A 78 14.39 8.68 -0.03
C GLU A 78 13.14 8.53 -0.92
N CYS A 79 12.16 7.78 -0.41
CA CYS A 79 10.88 7.59 -1.07
C CYS A 79 9.75 8.18 -0.21
N SER A 80 8.96 9.09 -0.79
CA SER A 80 7.78 9.67 -0.16
C SER A 80 6.48 8.95 -0.54
N PHE A 81 6.54 7.65 -0.83
CA PHE A 81 5.35 6.89 -1.19
C PHE A 81 4.39 6.78 0.00
N SER A 82 3.12 7.07 -0.25
CA SER A 82 2.02 6.97 0.70
C SER A 82 1.01 5.98 0.15
N ALA A 83 0.83 4.85 0.84
CA ALA A 83 -0.11 3.83 0.39
C ALA A 83 -1.55 4.34 0.47
N TRP A 84 -1.86 5.18 1.45
CA TRP A 84 -3.18 5.81 1.61
C TRP A 84 -3.52 6.76 0.47
N ASP A 85 -2.59 7.64 0.07
CA ASP A 85 -2.82 8.55 -1.06
C ASP A 85 -3.02 7.76 -2.35
N TYR A 86 -2.18 6.74 -2.56
CA TYR A 86 -2.33 5.85 -3.71
C TYR A 86 -3.67 5.09 -3.68
N ALA A 87 -4.06 4.53 -2.53
CA ALA A 87 -5.30 3.79 -2.37
C ALA A 87 -6.53 4.67 -2.65
N LYS A 88 -6.51 5.93 -2.22
CA LYS A 88 -7.57 6.89 -2.49
C LYS A 88 -7.77 7.10 -3.98
N GLU A 89 -6.69 7.39 -4.72
CA GLU A 89 -6.74 7.58 -6.18
C GLU A 89 -7.26 6.32 -6.90
N ARG A 90 -6.81 5.15 -6.46
CA ARG A 90 -7.18 3.86 -7.05
C ARG A 90 -8.61 3.47 -6.75
N ALA A 91 -9.07 3.63 -5.51
CA ALA A 91 -10.46 3.34 -5.13
C ALA A 91 -11.44 4.18 -5.94
N GLU A 92 -11.14 5.48 -6.13
CA GLU A 92 -11.94 6.33 -7.02
C GLU A 92 -11.93 5.85 -8.47
N ALA A 93 -10.77 5.41 -8.99
CA ALA A 93 -10.67 4.92 -10.36
C ALA A 93 -11.45 3.61 -10.58
N LEU A 94 -11.37 2.66 -9.63
CA LEU A 94 -12.10 1.39 -9.68
C LEU A 94 -13.63 1.60 -9.68
N CYS A 95 -14.15 2.43 -8.77
CA CYS A 95 -15.60 2.64 -8.64
C CYS A 95 -16.20 3.55 -9.72
N ARG A 96 -15.38 4.31 -10.47
CA ARG A 96 -15.87 5.05 -11.65
C ARG A 96 -16.07 4.15 -12.87
N GLY A 97 -15.45 2.97 -12.91
CA GLY A 97 -15.52 2.02 -14.03
C GLY A 97 -16.46 0.83 -13.79
N SER A 98 -17.14 0.78 -12.64
CA SER A 98 -18.02 -0.31 -12.19
C SER A 98 -19.49 -0.12 -12.51
#